data_AF-A0A562BP44-F1
#
_entry.id   AF-A0A562BP44-F1
#
_cell.length_a   1.000
_cell.length_b   1.000
_cell.length_c   1.000
_cell.angle_alpha   90.00
_cell.angle_beta   90.00
_cell.angle_gamma   90.00
#
_symmetry.space_group_name_H-M   'P 1'
#
loop_
_entity.id
_entity.type
_entity.pdbx_description
1 polymer ?
#
loop_
_entity_poly.entity_id
_entity_poly.type
_entity_poly.pdbx_seq_one_letter_code
_entity_poly.pdbx_strand_id
1 'polypeptide(L)' 'MPYIHLKELPAPVRDQVPRPAQLAWLEAFNSAWDHYIDPDGGSVAATREEAARRVAWAAVKRNYARDEQGRWRPRRHH' A
#
# COMPACT_ATOMS: atom_id res chain seq x y z
N MET A 1 2.07 -10.67 7.34
CA MET A 1 3.41 -10.80 6.71
C MET A 1 3.58 -9.62 5.76
N PRO A 2 4.79 -9.05 5.62
CA PRO A 2 5.06 -8.09 4.54
C PRO A 2 4.84 -8.75 3.18
N TYR A 3 4.37 -7.98 2.20
CA TYR A 3 4.16 -8.50 0.85
C TYR A 3 5.52 -8.61 0.15
N ILE A 4 5.81 -9.75 -0.46
CA ILE A 4 7.08 -9.99 -1.16
C ILE A 4 6.89 -9.73 -2.65
N HIS A 5 5.72 -10.07 -3.18
CA HIS A 5 5.40 -9.91 -4.59
C HIS A 5 4.18 -9.02 -4.83
N LEU A 6 4.23 -8.26 -5.92
CA LEU A 6 3.08 -7.49 -6.42
C LEU A 6 1.84 -8.36 -6.66
N LYS A 7 2.02 -9.67 -6.88
CA LYS A 7 0.93 -10.63 -7.06
C LYS A 7 0.19 -10.94 -5.76
N GLU A 8 0.81 -10.74 -4.61
CA GLU A 8 0.17 -10.95 -3.31
C GLU A 8 -0.69 -9.76 -2.89
N LEU A 9 -0.56 -8.63 -3.60
CA LEU A 9 -1.39 -7.46 -3.37
C LEU A 9 -2.87 -7.76 -3.60
N PRO A 10 -3.77 -7.02 -2.93
CA PRO A 10 -5.21 -7.17 -3.14
C PRO A 10 -5.59 -7.02 -4.62
N ALA A 11 -6.52 -7.83 -5.11
CA ALA A 11 -7.06 -7.75 -6.47
C ALA A 11 -7.38 -6.31 -6.94
N PRO A 12 -8.07 -5.44 -6.15
CA PRO A 12 -8.33 -4.07 -6.59
C PRO A 12 -7.07 -3.22 -6.74
N VAL A 13 -6.00 -3.49 -5.99
CA VAL A 13 -4.70 -2.84 -6.18
C VAL A 13 -4.08 -3.34 -7.48
N ARG A 14 -4.04 -4.66 -7.67
CA ARG A 14 -3.42 -5.27 -8.87
C ARG A 14 -4.09 -4.86 -10.18
N ASP A 15 -5.41 -4.71 -10.15
CA ASP A 15 -6.24 -4.43 -11.33
C ASP A 15 -6.36 -2.93 -11.63
N GLN A 16 -6.52 -2.09 -10.58
CA GLN A 16 -6.80 -0.66 -10.75
C GLN A 16 -5.56 0.22 -10.65
N VAL A 17 -4.46 -0.29 -10.06
CA VAL A 17 -3.24 0.48 -9.79
C VAL A 17 -2.15 0.07 -10.79
N PRO A 18 -1.48 1.00 -11.48
CA PRO A 18 -0.42 0.65 -12.42
C PRO A 18 0.79 0.04 -11.70
N ARG A 19 1.53 -0.85 -12.36
CA ARG A 19 2.71 -1.57 -11.80
C ARG A 19 3.67 -0.68 -10.97
N PRO A 20 4.11 0.51 -11.42
CA PRO A 20 4.99 1.37 -10.62
C PRO A 20 4.33 1.86 -9.30
N ALA A 21 3.02 2.10 -9.29
CA ALA A 21 2.30 2.45 -8.07
C ALA A 21 2.13 1.24 -7.14
N GLN A 22 1.97 0.03 -7.68
CA GLN A 22 1.94 -1.19 -6.89
C GLN A 22 3.27 -1.42 -6.15
N LEU A 23 4.40 -1.13 -6.80
CA LEU A 23 5.73 -1.15 -6.17
C LEU A 23 5.84 -0.14 -5.02
N ALA A 24 5.45 1.11 -5.26
CA ALA A 24 5.44 2.14 -4.21
C ALA A 24 4.52 1.76 -3.04
N TRP A 25 3.37 1.15 -3.32
CA TRP A 25 2.46 0.63 -2.29
C TRP A 25 3.13 -0.47 -1.47
N LEU A 26 3.79 -1.44 -2.12
CA LEU A 26 4.47 -2.56 -1.48
C LEU A 26 5.60 -2.08 -0.56
N GLU A 27 6.43 -1.17 -1.06
CA GLU A 27 7.54 -0.58 -0.29
C GLU A 27 7.04 0.19 0.92
N ALA A 28 6.03 1.05 0.75
CA ALA A 28 5.43 1.80 1.84
C ALA A 28 4.73 0.89 2.87
N PHE A 29 4.10 -0.20 2.41
CA PHE A 29 3.51 -1.19 3.30
C PHE A 29 4.57 -1.90 4.12
N ASN A 30 5.65 -2.36 3.50
CA ASN A 30 6.72 -3.09 4.18
C ASN A 30 7.46 -2.19 5.18
N SER A 31 7.71 -0.93 4.81
CA SER A 31 8.28 0.07 5.72
C SER A 31 7.35 0.34 6.90
N ALA A 32 6.05 0.57 6.67
CA ALA A 32 5.11 0.75 7.76
C ALA A 32 4.97 -0.50 8.64
N TRP A 33 4.97 -1.69 8.02
CA TRP A 33 4.95 -2.95 8.73
C TRP A 33 6.13 -3.04 9.69
N ASP A 34 7.36 -2.77 9.23
CA ASP A 34 8.57 -2.75 10.06
C ASP A 34 8.47 -1.77 11.25
N HIS A 35 7.92 -0.57 11.01
CA HIS A 35 7.73 0.42 12.07
C HIS A 35 6.71 0.02 13.16
N TYR A 36 5.76 -0.86 12.85
CA TYR A 36 4.78 -1.38 13.82
C TYR A 36 5.20 -2.73 14.43
N ILE A 37 6.50 -3.05 14.46
CA ILE A 37 7.01 -4.14 15.31
C ILE A 37 6.85 -3.71 16.77
N ASP A 38 5.77 -4.18 17.40
CA ASP A 38 5.61 -4.05 18.84
C ASP A 38 6.73 -4.85 19.54
N PRO A 39 7.53 -4.24 20.43
CA PRO A 39 8.64 -4.92 21.10
C PRO A 39 8.17 -6.08 22.00
N ASP A 40 6.89 -6.09 22.39
CA ASP A 40 6.33 -7.07 23.33
C ASP A 40 5.69 -8.29 22.64
N GLY A 41 5.75 -8.40 21.30
CA GLY A 41 5.24 -9.57 20.57
C GLY A 41 3.71 -9.78 20.64
N GLY A 42 2.98 -8.81 21.21
CA GLY A 42 1.52 -8.83 21.33
C GLY A 42 0.83 -8.73 19.98
N SER A 43 0.11 -9.79 19.61
CA SER A 43 -0.63 -9.88 18.35
C SER A 43 -1.85 -8.95 18.31
N VAL A 44 -1.65 -7.74 17.80
CA VAL A 44 -2.68 -6.95 17.11
C VAL A 44 -2.39 -6.92 15.60
N ALA A 45 -2.17 -8.11 15.02
CA ALA A 45 -1.84 -8.29 13.61
C ALA A 45 -2.89 -7.62 12.68
N ALA A 46 -4.17 -7.63 13.06
CA ALA A 46 -5.25 -6.97 12.33
C ALA A 46 -5.08 -5.44 12.30
N THR A 47 -4.72 -4.82 13.44
CA THR A 47 -4.52 -3.36 13.53
C THR A 47 -3.26 -2.93 12.80
N ARG A 48 -2.18 -3.74 12.88
CA ARG A 48 -0.92 -3.49 12.19
C ARG A 48 -1.07 -3.56 10.67
N GLU A 49 -1.74 -4.59 10.16
CA GLU A 49 -1.99 -4.72 8.72
C GLU A 49 -2.85 -3.57 8.22
N GLU A 50 -3.89 -3.18 8.95
CA GLU A 50 -4.74 -2.06 8.58
C GLU A 50 -3.98 -0.72 8.60
N ALA A 51 -3.13 -0.49 9.60
CA ALA A 51 -2.28 0.70 9.68
C ALA A 51 -1.28 0.76 8.52
N ALA A 52 -0.55 -0.32 8.26
CA ALA A 52 0.40 -0.41 7.15
C ALA A 52 -0.29 -0.22 5.80
N ARG A 53 -1.50 -0.78 5.63
CA ARG A 53 -2.34 -0.60 4.45
C ARG A 53 -2.77 0.86 4.26
N ARG A 54 -3.14 1.57 5.35
CA ARG A 54 -3.47 3.00 5.30
C ARG A 54 -2.27 3.83 4.85
N VAL A 55 -1.08 3.57 5.39
CA VAL A 55 0.18 4.26 5.00
C VAL A 55 0.52 4.00 3.53
N ALA A 56 0.44 2.75 3.09
CA ALA A 56 0.70 2.37 1.70
C ALA A 56 -0.27 3.07 0.73
N TRP A 57 -1.57 3.14 1.07
CA TRP A 57 -2.53 3.91 0.28
C TRP A 57 -2.27 5.40 0.28
N ALA A 58 -1.79 5.97 1.39
CA ALA A 58 -1.40 7.38 1.44
C ALA A 58 -0.22 7.65 0.48
N ALA A 59 0.78 6.78 0.45
CA ALA A 59 1.92 6.88 -0.48
C ALA A 59 1.47 6.83 -1.95
N VAL A 60 0.56 5.92 -2.30
CA VAL A 60 -0.04 5.87 -3.65
C VAL A 60 -0.82 7.15 -3.93
N LYS A 61 -1.67 7.63 -3.01
CA LYS A 61 -2.44 8.88 -3.17
C LYS A 61 -1.60 10.13 -3.36
N ARG A 62 -0.35 10.15 -2.87
CA ARG A 62 0.57 11.27 -3.08
C ARG A 62 0.97 11.40 -4.55
N ASN A 63 1.22 10.28 -5.23
CA ASN A 63 1.73 10.26 -6.61
C ASN A 63 0.67 9.85 -7.65
N TYR A 64 -0.45 9.27 -7.22
CA TYR A 64 -1.51 8.74 -8.07
C TYR A 64 -2.87 9.23 -7.57
N ALA A 65 -3.76 9.59 -8.49
CA ALA A 65 -5.13 9.96 -8.20
C ALA A 65 -6.08 8.93 -8.82
N ARG A 66 -7.16 8.61 -8.11
CA ARG A 66 -8.22 7.75 -8.62
C ARG A 66 -9.13 8.59 -9.53
N ASP A 67 -9.36 8.13 -10.76
CA ASP A 67 -10.30 8.74 -11.70
C ASP A 67 -11.76 8.33 -11.39
N GLU A 68 -12.72 8.96 -12.05
CA GLU A 68 -14.16 8.67 -11.91
C GLU A 68 -14.51 7.21 -12.21
N GLN A 69 -13.74 6.53 -13.06
CA GLN A 69 -13.88 5.10 -13.36
C GLN A 69 -13.19 4.20 -12.32
N GLY A 70 -12.65 4.79 -11.26
CA GLY A 70 -12.04 4.07 -10.16
C GLY A 70 -10.60 3.62 -10.40
N ARG A 71 -9.96 4.02 -11.51
CA ARG A 71 -8.58 3.64 -11.85
C ARG A 71 -7.56 4.65 -11.34
N TRP A 72 -6.40 4.18 -10.90
CA TRP A 72 -5.33 5.06 -10.41
C TRP A 72 -4.47 5.54 -11.56
N ARG A 73 -4.39 6.85 -11.73
CA ARG A 73 -3.58 7.54 -12.73
C ARG A 73 -2.46 8.32 -12.03
N PRO A 74 -1.22 8.35 -12.56
CA PRO A 74 -0.18 9.20 -11.99
C PRO A 74 -0.65 10.66 -11.99
N ARG A 75 -0.47 11.35 -10.87
CA ARG A 75 -0.70 12.79 -10.76
C ARG A 75 0.37 13.44 -11.61
N ARG A 76 0.01 13.95 -12.79
CA ARG A 76 0.90 14.82 -13.55
C ARG A 76 1.05 16.10 -12.75
N HIS A 77 2.24 16.30 -12.18
CA HIS A 77 2.65 17.62 -11.72
C HIS A 77 2.84 18.46 -13.00
N HIS A 78 2.00 19.47 -13.18
CA HIS A 78 2.20 20.52 -14.18
C HIS A 78 2.89 21.70 -13.51
#